data_AF-A0A396J6K3-F1
#
_entry.id   AF-A0A396J6K3-F1
#
_cell.length_a   1.000
_cell.length_b   1.000
_cell.length_c   1.000
_cell.angle_alpha   90.00
_cell.angle_beta   90.00
_cell.angle_gamma   90.00
#
_symmetry.space_group_name_H-M   'P 1'
#
loop_
_entity.id
_entity.type
_entity.pdbx_description
1 polymer ?
#
loop_
_entity_poly.entity_id
_entity_poly.type
_entity_poly.pdbx_seq_one_letter_code
_entity_poly.pdbx_strand_id
1 'polypeptide(L)'
;MTNNILSSFDPLVSPPKDGVKIIQECFIDPLGSYVVYSPLNTQELNMAINGHDLSNVSLIIPSGFLISEDSKSLSKDSKSRGSLLTVAFQMHMPAPLITNFESAADASNALMTTVVQSIKHALLSGSELK
;
A
#
# COMPACT_ATOMS: atom_id res chain seq x y z
N MET A 1 -21.19 6.69 8.25
CA MET A 1 -20.68 7.66 7.27
C MET A 1 -19.53 6.99 6.55
N THR A 2 -19.61 6.87 5.24
CA THR A 2 -18.55 6.33 4.38
C THR A 2 -17.74 7.50 3.83
N ASN A 3 -16.44 7.52 4.09
CA ASN A 3 -15.55 8.56 3.58
C ASN A 3 -14.62 7.92 2.55
N ASN A 4 -14.84 8.19 1.26
CA ASN A 4 -13.89 7.86 0.18
C ASN A 4 -13.09 9.13 -0.16
N ILE A 5 -11.77 9.03 -0.19
CA ILE A 5 -10.87 10.11 -0.59
C ILE A 5 -9.97 9.58 -1.70
N LEU A 6 -10.02 10.24 -2.86
CA LEU A 6 -9.09 10.05 -3.97
C LEU A 6 -8.11 11.23 -3.99
N SER A 7 -6.81 10.92 -3.99
CA SER A 7 -5.74 11.92 -4.03
C SER A 7 -4.63 11.53 -4.99
N SER A 8 -3.85 12.54 -5.42
CA SER A 8 -2.64 12.36 -6.22
C SER A 8 -1.52 13.23 -5.65
N PHE A 9 -0.32 12.67 -5.51
CA PHE A 9 0.85 13.35 -4.96
C PHE A 9 2.14 12.85 -5.60
N ASP A 10 3.22 13.61 -5.48
CA ASP A 10 4.53 13.22 -6.01
C ASP A 10 5.19 12.16 -5.10
N PRO A 11 5.90 11.16 -5.66
CA PRO A 11 6.59 10.16 -4.86
C PRO A 11 7.62 10.82 -3.95
N LEU A 12 7.75 10.34 -2.71
CA LEU A 12 8.76 10.81 -1.75
C LEU A 12 10.21 10.41 -2.13
N VAL A 13 10.43 9.86 -3.34
CA VAL A 13 11.74 9.42 -3.79
C VAL A 13 12.53 10.62 -4.32
N SER A 14 13.79 10.76 -3.89
CA SER A 14 14.72 11.80 -4.33
C SER A 14 15.84 11.20 -5.19
N PRO A 15 16.11 11.71 -6.41
CA PRO A 15 15.34 12.75 -7.09
C PRO A 15 13.96 12.25 -7.54
N PRO A 16 12.94 13.14 -7.62
CA PRO A 16 11.66 12.80 -8.22
C PRO A 16 11.89 12.28 -9.64
N LYS A 17 11.27 11.15 -9.98
CA LYS A 17 11.24 10.72 -11.38
C LYS A 17 10.23 11.60 -12.11
N ASP A 18 10.71 12.39 -13.06
CA ASP A 18 9.86 13.27 -13.87
C ASP A 18 8.66 12.49 -14.45
N GLY A 19 7.47 13.06 -14.29
CA GLY A 19 6.23 12.49 -14.82
C GLY A 19 5.62 11.36 -13.99
N VAL A 20 6.26 10.86 -12.93
CA VAL A 20 5.69 9.85 -12.02
C VAL A 20 4.90 10.50 -10.90
N LYS A 21 3.65 10.08 -10.72
CA LYS A 21 2.76 10.45 -9.61
C LYS A 21 2.31 9.21 -8.86
N ILE A 22 1.97 9.35 -7.59
CA ILE A 22 1.21 8.35 -6.85
C ILE A 22 -0.26 8.72 -6.94
N ILE A 23 -1.08 7.77 -7.40
CA ILE A 23 -2.53 7.82 -7.22
C ILE A 23 -2.86 7.04 -5.95
N GLN A 24 -3.72 7.58 -5.10
CA GLN A 24 -4.11 6.94 -3.84
C GLN A 24 -5.62 7.08 -3.63
N GLU A 25 -6.26 5.97 -3.31
CA GLU A 25 -7.61 5.91 -2.81
C GLU A 25 -7.59 5.39 -1.37
N CYS A 26 -8.36 6.02 -0.49
CA CYS A 26 -8.63 5.45 0.82
C CYS A 26 -10.12 5.47 1.15
N PHE A 27 -10.52 4.53 1.98
CA PHE A 27 -11.90 4.32 2.37
C PHE A 27 -11.99 3.86 3.81
N ILE A 28 -13.06 4.27 4.49
CA ILE A 28 -13.37 3.87 5.86
C ILE A 28 -14.86 3.56 5.96
N ASP A 29 -15.19 2.40 6.50
CA ASP A 29 -16.54 1.99 6.88
C ASP A 29 -16.53 1.21 8.23
N PRO A 30 -17.69 0.75 8.73
CA PRO A 30 -17.74 -0.02 9.97
C PRO A 30 -17.06 -1.41 9.92
N LEU A 31 -16.79 -1.96 8.74
CA LEU A 31 -16.13 -3.26 8.56
C LEU A 31 -14.60 -3.10 8.50
N GLY A 32 -14.11 -1.92 8.11
CA GLY A 32 -12.68 -1.63 8.12
C GLY A 32 -12.30 -0.36 7.37
N SER A 33 -11.01 -0.25 7.10
CA SER A 33 -10.42 0.86 6.35
C SER A 33 -9.31 0.37 5.43
N TYR A 34 -9.25 0.89 4.22
CA TYR A 34 -8.17 0.57 3.28
C TYR A 34 -7.48 1.82 2.76
N VAL A 35 -6.23 1.62 2.35
CA VAL A 35 -5.48 2.53 1.48
C VAL A 35 -4.95 1.70 0.32
N VAL A 36 -5.29 2.10 -0.90
CA VAL A 36 -4.75 1.53 -2.13
C VAL A 36 -4.04 2.65 -2.88
N TYR A 37 -2.83 2.40 -3.33
CA TYR A 37 -2.03 3.36 -4.08
C TYR A 37 -1.29 2.68 -5.23
N SER A 38 -0.92 3.46 -6.23
CA SER A 38 -0.09 2.98 -7.33
C SER A 38 0.77 4.08 -7.91
N PRO A 39 2.04 3.80 -8.24
CA PRO A 39 2.82 4.69 -9.08
C PRO A 39 2.26 4.71 -10.50
N LEU A 40 2.16 5.92 -11.05
CA LEU A 40 1.60 6.22 -12.35
C LEU A 40 2.56 7.16 -13.08
N ASN A 41 3.07 6.75 -14.24
CA ASN A 41 3.71 7.68 -15.16
C ASN A 41 2.63 8.37 -16.01
N THR A 42 2.53 9.69 -15.88
CA THR A 42 1.53 10.51 -16.57
C THR A 42 1.64 10.45 -18.10
N GLN A 43 2.85 10.30 -18.64
CA GLN A 43 3.06 10.13 -20.08
C GLN A 43 2.56 8.77 -20.55
N GLU A 44 2.86 7.71 -19.80
CA GLU A 44 2.40 6.34 -20.07
C GLU A 44 0.87 6.24 -19.97
N LEU A 45 0.26 6.91 -19.00
CA LEU A 45 -1.19 6.98 -18.88
C LEU A 45 -1.83 7.68 -20.09
N ASN A 46 -1.26 8.79 -20.54
CA ASN A 46 -1.77 9.49 -21.72
C ASN A 46 -1.67 8.61 -22.98
N MET A 47 -0.57 7.87 -23.14
CA MET A 47 -0.47 6.87 -24.21
C MET A 47 -1.57 5.81 -24.10
N ALA A 48 -1.82 5.31 -22.89
CA ALA A 48 -2.83 4.29 -22.62
C ALA A 48 -4.26 4.75 -22.94
N ILE A 49 -4.64 5.95 -22.48
CA ILE A 49 -5.97 6.53 -22.71
C ILE A 49 -6.21 6.78 -24.20
N ASN A 50 -5.15 7.12 -24.94
CA ASN A 50 -5.21 7.34 -26.38
C ASN A 50 -5.12 6.04 -27.21
N GLY A 51 -5.08 4.87 -26.55
CA GLY A 51 -5.06 3.57 -27.24
C GLY A 51 -3.74 3.23 -27.92
N HIS A 52 -2.62 3.82 -27.51
CA HIS A 52 -1.29 3.42 -27.99
C HIS A 52 -0.86 2.07 -27.40
N ASP A 53 0.17 1.46 -28.00
CA ASP A 53 0.78 0.23 -27.50
C ASP A 53 1.49 0.47 -26.15
N LEU A 54 1.20 -0.40 -25.17
CA LEU A 54 1.73 -0.37 -23.81
C LEU A 54 2.57 -1.61 -23.47
N SER A 55 2.95 -2.40 -24.48
CA SER A 55 3.69 -3.66 -24.32
C SER A 55 4.98 -3.55 -23.49
N ASN A 56 5.61 -2.38 -23.47
CA ASN A 56 6.85 -2.10 -22.72
C ASN A 56 6.65 -1.24 -21.46
N VAL A 57 5.40 -0.98 -21.08
CA VAL A 57 5.04 -0.09 -19.98
C VAL A 57 4.51 -0.93 -18.81
N SER A 58 5.11 -0.79 -17.63
CA SER A 58 4.56 -1.37 -16.39
C SER A 58 3.31 -0.58 -16.00
N LEU A 59 2.17 -0.96 -16.55
CA LEU A 59 0.90 -0.35 -16.22
C LEU A 59 0.60 -0.51 -14.72
N ILE A 60 0.15 0.59 -14.10
CA ILE A 60 -0.42 0.75 -12.75
C ILE A 60 -0.48 -0.57 -11.96
N ILE A 61 0.51 -0.75 -11.09
CA ILE A 61 0.57 -1.87 -10.17
C ILE A 61 0.03 -1.38 -8.82
N PRO A 62 -1.21 -1.76 -8.43
CA PRO A 62 -1.76 -1.34 -7.15
C PRO A 62 -1.04 -2.05 -6.00
N SER A 63 -0.83 -1.33 -4.91
CA SER A 63 -0.37 -1.83 -3.62
C SER A 63 -1.15 -1.12 -2.53
N GLY A 64 -1.18 -1.67 -1.32
CA GLY A 64 -2.01 -1.12 -0.27
C GLY A 64 -2.18 -2.04 0.92
N PHE A 65 -3.06 -1.63 1.82
CA PHE A 65 -3.41 -2.41 3.00
C PHE A 65 -4.86 -2.17 3.43
N LEU A 66 -5.42 -3.15 4.13
CA LEU A 66 -6.73 -3.13 4.76
C LEU A 66 -6.56 -3.41 6.25
N ILE A 67 -7.18 -2.59 7.08
CA ILE A 67 -7.32 -2.80 8.52
C ILE A 67 -8.79 -3.11 8.80
N SER A 68 -9.06 -4.26 9.39
CA SER A 68 -10.40 -4.70 9.79
C SER A 68 -10.41 -5.17 11.24
N GLU A 69 -11.60 -5.29 11.84
CA GLU A 69 -11.73 -5.83 13.19
C GLU A 69 -11.39 -7.33 13.21
N ASP A 70 -10.61 -7.78 14.21
CA ASP A 70 -10.38 -9.21 14.40
C ASP A 70 -11.64 -9.88 14.98
N SER A 71 -12.39 -10.57 14.13
CA SER A 71 -13.64 -11.23 14.49
C SER A 71 -13.44 -12.46 15.40
N LYS A 72 -12.21 -12.84 15.76
CA LYS A 72 -11.92 -14.00 16.61
C LYS A 72 -12.17 -13.78 18.11
N SER A 73 -12.75 -12.63 18.50
CA SER A 73 -13.27 -12.37 19.86
C SER A 73 -14.55 -13.16 20.18
N LEU A 74 -14.57 -14.48 19.95
CA LEU A 74 -15.66 -15.38 20.38
C LEU A 74 -15.56 -15.79 21.87
N SER A 75 -14.47 -15.44 22.55
CA SER A 75 -14.36 -15.59 24.00
C SER A 75 -15.05 -14.41 24.71
N LYS A 76 -16.02 -14.70 25.58
CA LYS A 76 -16.75 -13.71 26.40
C LYS A 76 -15.86 -12.91 27.38
N ASP A 77 -14.56 -13.15 27.41
CA ASP A 77 -13.59 -12.34 28.13
C ASP A 77 -13.13 -11.16 27.27
N SER A 78 -13.83 -10.04 27.47
CA SER A 78 -13.76 -8.76 26.75
C SER A 78 -12.44 -7.99 26.86
N LYS A 79 -11.29 -8.65 27.03
CA LYS A 79 -10.02 -7.97 27.36
C LYS A 79 -9.09 -7.66 26.20
N SER A 80 -9.35 -8.11 24.97
CA SER A 80 -8.50 -7.78 23.82
C SER A 80 -9.26 -7.81 22.50
N ARG A 81 -9.85 -6.68 22.09
CA ARG A 81 -10.23 -6.45 20.69
C ARG A 81 -8.96 -6.15 19.90
N GLY A 82 -8.66 -6.99 18.91
CA GLY A 82 -7.54 -6.81 17.99
C GLY A 82 -7.96 -6.25 16.63
N SER A 83 -6.99 -6.05 15.75
CA SER A 83 -7.22 -5.69 14.35
C SER A 83 -6.49 -6.66 13.44
N LEU A 84 -7.12 -7.00 12.32
CA LEU A 84 -6.53 -7.78 11.24
C LEU A 84 -5.99 -6.83 10.16
N LEU A 85 -4.68 -6.88 9.94
CA LEU A 85 -4.00 -6.15 8.87
C LEU A 85 -3.75 -7.08 7.69
N THR A 86 -4.33 -6.75 6.53
CA THR A 86 -4.07 -7.41 5.25
C THR A 86 -3.26 -6.46 4.38
N VAL A 87 -2.12 -6.89 3.86
CA VAL A 87 -1.25 -6.09 3.00
C VAL A 87 -1.17 -6.73 1.63
N ALA A 88 -1.29 -5.93 0.57
CA ALA A 88 -1.10 -6.35 -0.80
C ALA A 88 -0.02 -5.48 -1.43
N PHE A 89 1.03 -6.08 -1.94
CA PHE A 89 2.08 -5.37 -2.67
C PHE A 89 2.54 -6.21 -3.85
N GLN A 90 3.04 -5.54 -4.87
CA GLN A 90 3.77 -6.19 -5.95
C GLN A 90 5.18 -5.60 -5.99
N MET A 91 6.16 -6.47 -5.77
CA MET A 91 7.57 -6.12 -5.85
C MET A 91 8.10 -6.46 -7.23
N HIS A 92 8.48 -5.44 -7.99
CA HIS A 92 9.27 -5.64 -9.19
C HIS A 92 10.73 -5.78 -8.78
N MET A 93 11.21 -7.02 -8.68
CA MET A 93 12.58 -7.33 -8.33
C MET A 93 13.47 -7.34 -9.59
N PRO A 94 14.62 -6.65 -9.60
CA PRO A 94 15.55 -6.73 -10.72
C PRO A 94 16.08 -8.17 -10.88
N ALA A 95 16.34 -8.58 -12.12
CA ALA A 95 16.74 -9.93 -12.51
C ALA A 95 17.83 -10.62 -11.64
N PRO A 96 18.89 -9.95 -11.13
CA PRO A 96 19.88 -10.61 -10.27
C PRO A 96 19.37 -10.94 -8.85
N LEU A 97 18.25 -10.35 -8.40
CA LEU A 97 17.69 -10.58 -7.06
C LEU A 97 16.67 -11.74 -7.06
N ILE A 98 15.95 -11.94 -8.17
CA ILE A 98 15.03 -13.09 -8.34
C ILE A 98 15.75 -14.43 -8.47
N THR A 99 17.02 -14.47 -8.84
CA THR A 99 17.81 -15.71 -8.89
C THR A 99 18.24 -16.21 -7.51
N ASN A 100 18.19 -15.35 -6.49
CA ASN A 100 18.44 -15.73 -5.10
C ASN A 100 17.14 -15.61 -4.29
N PHE A 101 16.39 -16.72 -4.23
CA PHE A 101 15.11 -16.80 -3.52
C PHE A 101 15.21 -16.35 -2.05
N GLU A 102 16.33 -16.63 -1.38
CA GLU A 102 16.58 -16.21 0.00
C GLU A 102 16.62 -14.68 0.13
N SER A 103 17.34 -14.00 -0.77
CA SER A 103 17.39 -12.54 -0.79
C SER A 103 16.04 -11.88 -1.12
N ALA A 104 15.23 -12.52 -1.97
CA ALA A 104 13.87 -12.05 -2.24
C ALA A 104 12.96 -12.19 -1.01
N ALA A 105 13.07 -13.30 -0.28
CA ALA A 105 12.34 -13.53 0.97
C ALA A 105 12.74 -12.51 2.05
N ASP A 106 14.04 -12.26 2.23
CA ASP A 106 14.56 -11.28 3.19
C ASP A 106 14.06 -9.86 2.89
N ALA A 107 14.10 -9.45 1.62
CA ALA A 107 13.59 -8.14 1.20
C ALA A 107 12.07 -8.03 1.45
N SER A 108 11.31 -9.09 1.20
CA SER A 108 9.87 -9.13 1.49
C SER A 108 9.57 -9.02 3.00
N ASN A 109 10.34 -9.73 3.83
CA ASN A 109 10.20 -9.71 5.28
C ASN A 109 10.57 -8.34 5.86
N ALA A 110 11.64 -7.73 5.35
CA ALA A 110 12.06 -6.39 5.74
C ALA A 110 10.95 -5.37 5.41
N LEU A 111 10.42 -5.41 4.17
CA LEU A 111 9.35 -4.52 3.74
C LEU A 111 8.08 -4.69 4.60
N MET A 112 7.65 -5.93 4.85
CA MET A 112 6.50 -6.22 5.71
C MET A 112 6.71 -5.74 7.14
N THR A 113 7.91 -5.93 7.68
CA THR A 113 8.27 -5.46 9.02
C THR A 113 8.18 -3.93 9.10
N THR A 114 8.71 -3.22 8.10
CA THR A 114 8.63 -1.76 8.02
C THR A 114 7.19 -1.28 7.94
N VAL A 115 6.35 -1.88 7.08
CA VAL A 115 4.92 -1.52 6.96
C VAL A 115 4.20 -1.67 8.31
N VAL A 116 4.39 -2.81 8.99
CA VAL A 116 3.78 -3.06 10.31
C VAL A 116 4.28 -2.04 11.35
N GLN A 117 5.57 -1.73 11.36
CA GLN A 117 6.14 -0.75 12.29
C GLN A 117 5.62 0.67 12.03
N SER A 118 5.54 1.10 10.76
CA SER A 118 5.00 2.40 10.38
C SER A 118 3.53 2.55 10.76
N ILE A 119 2.71 1.52 10.54
CA ILE A 119 1.30 1.52 10.96
C ILE A 119 1.21 1.61 12.49
N LYS A 120 1.97 0.79 13.22
CA LYS A 120 2.02 0.87 14.70
C LYS A 120 2.45 2.26 15.17
N HIS A 121 3.47 2.83 14.56
CA HIS A 121 3.96 4.16 14.90
C HIS A 121 2.91 5.25 14.66
N ALA A 122 2.20 5.21 13.53
CA ALA A 122 1.11 6.14 13.23
C ALA A 122 -0.06 6.02 14.25
N LEU A 123 -0.40 4.80 14.67
CA LEU A 123 -1.43 4.57 15.67
C LEU A 123 -1.03 5.07 17.07
N LEU A 124 0.23 4.89 17.46
CA LEU A 124 0.74 5.34 18.76
C LEU A 124 0.97 6.87 18.80
N SER A 125 1.54 7.45 17.75
CA SER A 125 1.77 8.91 17.66
C SER A 125 0.47 9.72 17.58
N GLY A 126 -0.59 9.18 16.96
CA GLY A 126 -1.91 9.80 16.97
C GLY A 126 -2.59 9.84 18.34
N SER A 127 -2.09 9.08 19.33
CA SER A 127 -2.62 9.09 20.69
C SER A 127 -2.09 10.23 21.58
N GLU A 128 -1.04 10.93 21.14
CA GLU A 128 -0.49 12.12 21.83
C GLU A 128 -1.15 13.44 21.39
N LEU A 129 -2.05 13.41 20.40
CA LEU A 129 -2.81 14.57 19.92
C LEU A 129 -4.21 14.68 20.55
N LYS A 130 -4.42 14.06 21.71
CA LYS A 130 -5.71 14.07 22.42
C LYS A 130 -5.63 14.72 23.79
#